data_AF-A0A535KP26-F1
#
_entry.id   AF-A0A535KP26-F1
#
_cell.length_a   1.000
_cell.length_b   1.000
_cell.length_c   1.000
_cell.angle_alpha   90.00
_cell.angle_beta   90.00
_cell.angle_gamma   90.00
#
_symmetry.space_group_name_H-M   'P 1'
#
loop_
_entity.id
_entity.type
_entity.pdbx_description
1 polymer ?
#
loop_
_entity_poly.entity_id
_entity_poly.type
_entity_poly.pdbx_seq_one_letter_code
_entity_poly.pdbx_strand_id
1 'polypeptide(L)'
;MNSSMISKIAKAKRYAEEPERIQFTRFEATFQGENDIHTTTFDNGEWSCTCRFFNDWGDCSHTMAMQRVLGVTIPAAHRHGIPAGLGTSPLVH
;
A
#
# COMPACT_ATOMS: atom_id res chain seq x y z
N MET A 1 -4.44 37.37 -2.54
CA MET A 1 -3.87 36.09 -2.05
C MET A 1 -5.03 35.22 -1.55
N ASN A 2 -5.23 34.02 -2.08
CA ASN A 2 -6.37 33.18 -1.72
C ASN A 2 -6.04 32.37 -0.44
N SER A 3 -6.18 33.00 0.74
CA SER A 3 -5.83 32.42 2.06
C SER A 3 -6.49 31.06 2.32
N SER A 4 -7.66 30.83 1.72
CA SER A 4 -8.40 29.57 1.78
C SER A 4 -7.72 28.41 1.03
N MET A 5 -6.86 28.69 0.04
CA MET A 5 -6.12 27.68 -0.72
C MET A 5 -4.80 27.36 -0.04
N ILE A 6 -4.10 28.38 0.47
CA ILE A 6 -2.85 28.21 1.24
C ILE A 6 -3.09 27.30 2.45
N SER A 7 -4.18 27.54 3.19
CA SER A 7 -4.55 26.67 4.32
C SER A 7 -4.91 25.24 3.92
N LYS A 8 -5.50 25.02 2.74
CA LYS A 8 -5.76 23.66 2.20
C LYS A 8 -4.47 22.95 1.81
N ILE A 9 -3.53 23.65 1.16
CA ILE A 9 -2.22 23.09 0.79
C ILE A 9 -1.45 22.66 2.05
N ALA A 10 -1.43 23.51 3.08
CA ALA A 10 -0.79 23.19 4.35
C ALA A 10 -1.44 21.97 5.04
N LYS A 11 -2.76 21.85 5.01
CA LYS A 11 -3.48 20.67 5.52
C LYS A 11 -3.17 19.41 4.72
N ALA A 12 -3.16 19.51 3.39
CA ALA A 12 -2.84 18.37 2.52
C ALA A 12 -1.44 17.81 2.80
N LYS A 13 -0.45 18.69 2.98
CA LYS A 13 0.91 18.28 3.39
C LYS A 13 0.88 17.54 4.73
N ARG A 14 0.22 18.10 5.74
CA ARG A 14 0.08 17.45 7.05
C ARG A 14 -0.58 16.08 6.96
N TYR A 15 -1.67 15.94 6.20
CA TYR A 15 -2.37 14.67 6.06
C TYR A 15 -1.53 13.60 5.35
N ALA A 16 -0.64 14.00 4.44
CA ALA A 16 0.31 13.07 3.82
C ALA A 16 1.37 12.55 4.80
N GLU A 17 1.66 13.29 5.88
CA GLU A 17 2.57 12.90 6.96
C GLU A 17 1.88 12.10 8.09
N GLU A 18 0.55 11.92 8.02
CA GLU A 18 -0.31 11.24 9.01
C GLU A 18 -0.99 10.00 8.36
N PRO A 19 -0.23 8.96 7.93
CA PRO A 19 -0.74 7.86 7.12
C PRO A 19 -1.84 7.02 7.81
N GLU A 20 -1.92 7.03 9.14
CA GLU A 20 -2.98 6.38 9.91
C GLU A 20 -4.39 6.93 9.62
N ARG A 21 -4.47 8.14 9.03
CA ARG A 21 -5.73 8.73 8.59
C ARG A 21 -6.24 8.16 7.27
N ILE A 22 -5.39 7.47 6.52
CA ILE A 22 -5.69 6.98 5.19
C ILE A 22 -5.99 5.49 5.30
N GLN A 23 -7.08 5.04 4.67
CA GLN A 23 -7.41 3.63 4.54
C GLN A 23 -7.71 3.33 3.08
N PHE A 24 -6.87 2.51 2.43
CA PHE A 24 -7.16 1.99 1.12
C PHE A 24 -8.16 0.85 1.25
N THR A 25 -9.32 1.01 0.62
CA THR A 25 -10.33 -0.05 0.52
C THR A 25 -10.20 -0.83 -0.78
N ARG A 26 -9.72 -0.17 -1.84
CA ARG A 26 -9.45 -0.78 -3.14
C ARG A 26 -8.35 -0.03 -3.89
N PHE A 27 -7.49 -0.75 -4.58
CA PHE A 27 -6.57 -0.16 -5.57
C PHE A 27 -6.15 -1.18 -6.64
N GLU A 28 -5.56 -0.66 -7.71
CA GLU A 28 -4.84 -1.41 -8.73
C GLU A 28 -3.50 -0.71 -8.98
N ALA A 29 -2.43 -1.49 -9.09
CA ALA A 29 -1.09 -0.99 -9.35
C ALA A 29 -0.37 -1.86 -10.39
N THR A 30 0.27 -1.21 -11.34
CA THR A 30 1.23 -1.85 -12.25
C THR A 30 2.58 -1.96 -11.54
N PHE A 31 3.04 -3.19 -11.33
CA PHE A 31 4.27 -3.52 -10.64
C PHE A 31 5.33 -3.97 -11.65
N GLN A 32 6.43 -3.23 -11.76
CA GLN A 32 7.59 -3.64 -12.55
C GLN A 32 8.42 -4.63 -11.73
N GLY A 33 8.29 -5.92 -12.06
CA GLY A 33 9.18 -6.96 -11.56
C GLY A 33 10.50 -6.98 -12.33
N GLU A 34 11.40 -7.88 -11.94
CA GLU A 34 12.70 -8.04 -12.59
C GLU A 34 12.58 -8.45 -14.06
N ASN A 35 11.62 -9.33 -14.39
CA ASN A 35 11.49 -9.92 -15.72
C ASN A 35 10.23 -9.47 -16.46
N ASP A 36 9.19 -9.07 -15.74
CA ASP A 36 7.86 -8.81 -16.27
C ASP A 36 7.14 -7.70 -15.50
N ILE A 37 6.09 -7.18 -16.14
CA ILE A 37 5.14 -6.29 -15.49
C ILE A 37 3.96 -7.12 -14.98
N HIS A 38 3.60 -6.90 -13.72
CA HIS A 38 2.46 -7.54 -13.08
C HIS A 38 1.45 -6.50 -12.63
N THR A 39 0.18 -6.90 -12.55
CA THR A 39 -0.85 -6.06 -11.93
C THR A 39 -1.11 -6.61 -10.55
N THR A 40 -1.00 -5.75 -9.54
CA THR A 40 -1.38 -6.06 -8.15
C THR A 40 -2.65 -5.31 -7.81
N THR A 41 -3.63 -6.01 -7.25
CA THR A 41 -4.86 -5.40 -6.76
C THR A 41 -5.04 -5.67 -5.28
N PHE A 42 -5.80 -4.78 -4.66
CA PHE A 42 -6.41 -5.00 -3.36
C PHE A 42 -7.87 -4.61 -3.47
N ASP A 43 -8.77 -5.46 -3.00
CA ASP A 43 -10.19 -5.14 -2.91
C ASP A 43 -10.75 -5.70 -1.60
N ASN A 44 -11.13 -4.80 -0.70
CA ASN A 44 -11.79 -5.11 0.57
C ASN A 44 -11.12 -6.24 1.39
N GLY A 45 -9.78 -6.20 1.49
CA GLY A 45 -9.02 -7.18 2.25
C GLY A 45 -8.44 -8.33 1.43
N GLU A 46 -8.86 -8.49 0.17
CA GLU A 46 -8.37 -9.51 -0.74
C GLU A 46 -7.25 -8.95 -1.61
N TRP A 47 -6.12 -9.65 -1.62
CA TRP A 47 -4.97 -9.34 -2.47
C TRP A 47 -5.05 -10.17 -3.75
N SER A 48 -4.61 -9.61 -4.87
CA SER A 48 -4.33 -10.40 -6.07
C SER A 48 -3.08 -9.89 -6.79
N CYS A 49 -2.40 -10.78 -7.49
CA CYS A 49 -1.33 -10.42 -8.41
C CYS A 49 -1.38 -11.32 -9.64
N THR A 50 -1.11 -10.76 -10.83
CA THR A 50 -1.10 -11.51 -12.08
C THR A 50 0.12 -12.43 -12.25
N CYS A 51 1.09 -12.39 -11.33
CA CYS A 51 2.26 -13.25 -11.43
C CYS A 51 1.91 -14.72 -11.16
N ARG A 52 2.65 -15.63 -11.79
CA ARG A 52 2.41 -17.07 -11.66
C ARG A 52 2.50 -17.57 -10.21
N PHE A 53 3.49 -17.07 -9.46
CA PHE A 53 3.69 -17.49 -8.08
C PHE A 53 2.48 -17.18 -7.20
N PHE A 54 1.82 -16.03 -7.42
CA PHE A 54 0.60 -15.69 -6.70
C PHE A 54 -0.54 -16.66 -7.06
N ASN A 55 -0.73 -16.98 -8.33
CA ASN A 55 -1.77 -17.94 -8.74
C ASN A 55 -1.58 -19.33 -8.13
N ASP A 56 -0.33 -19.74 -7.91
CA ASP A 56 0.00 -21.05 -7.33
C ASP A 56 -0.12 -21.06 -5.78
N TRP A 57 0.15 -19.94 -5.10
CA TRP A 57 0.33 -19.90 -3.63
C TRP A 57 -0.58 -18.93 -2.86
N GLY A 58 -1.26 -18.01 -3.54
CA GLY A 58 -2.07 -16.95 -2.93
C GLY A 58 -1.27 -15.82 -2.27
N ASP A 59 0.05 -15.78 -2.45
CA ASP A 59 0.92 -14.66 -2.04
C ASP A 59 2.14 -14.60 -2.97
N CYS A 60 2.81 -13.45 -3.06
CA CYS A 60 4.04 -13.28 -3.83
C CYS A 60 4.86 -12.07 -3.37
N SER A 61 6.08 -11.93 -3.87
CA SER A 61 6.94 -10.78 -3.56
C SER A 61 6.28 -9.43 -3.87
N HIS A 62 5.42 -9.33 -4.88
CA HIS A 62 4.73 -8.09 -5.26
C HIS A 62 3.67 -7.68 -4.23
N THR A 63 2.78 -8.60 -3.81
CA THR A 63 1.79 -8.33 -2.76
C THR A 63 2.47 -8.06 -1.43
N MET A 64 3.53 -8.81 -1.11
CA MET A 64 4.37 -8.57 0.07
C MET A 64 5.04 -7.19 0.06
N ALA A 65 5.51 -6.73 -1.10
CA ALA A 65 6.10 -5.40 -1.26
C ALA A 65 5.03 -4.30 -1.10
N MET A 66 3.87 -4.46 -1.75
CA MET A 66 2.77 -3.51 -1.62
C MET A 66 2.26 -3.37 -0.19
N GLN A 67 2.19 -4.48 0.56
CA GLN A 67 1.84 -4.42 1.99
C GLN A 67 2.85 -3.61 2.81
N ARG A 68 4.15 -3.67 2.48
CA ARG A 68 5.20 -2.86 3.13
C ARG A 68 5.11 -1.39 2.74
N VAL A 69 4.86 -1.09 1.47
CA VAL A 69 4.69 0.29 0.97
C VAL A 69 3.48 0.96 1.62
N LEU A 70 2.35 0.24 1.69
CA LEU A 70 1.10 0.78 2.22
C LEU A 70 1.08 0.78 3.75
N GLY A 71 1.74 -0.17 4.40
CA GLY A 71 1.95 -0.18 5.85
C GLY A 71 0.67 0.04 6.65
N VAL A 72 0.59 1.17 7.37
CA VAL A 72 -0.56 1.48 8.23
C VAL A 72 -1.84 1.85 7.48
N THR A 73 -1.73 2.16 6.19
CA THR A 73 -2.85 2.61 5.34
C THR A 73 -3.76 1.48 4.86
N ILE A 74 -3.44 0.23 5.20
CA ILE A 74 -4.33 -0.94 5.06
C ILE A 74 -4.74 -1.43 6.46
N PRO A 75 -5.97 -1.95 6.64
CA PRO A 75 -6.41 -2.42 7.94
C PRO A 75 -5.49 -3.52 8.49
N ALA A 76 -5.24 -3.52 9.80
CA ALA A 76 -4.31 -4.46 10.43
C ALA A 76 -4.69 -5.93 10.18
N ALA A 77 -5.98 -6.24 10.05
CA ALA A 77 -6.48 -7.57 9.74
C ALA A 77 -6.05 -8.10 8.35
N HIS A 78 -5.67 -7.22 7.42
CA HIS A 78 -5.32 -7.56 6.04
C HIS A 78 -3.83 -7.39 5.72
N ARG A 79 -3.00 -7.26 6.77
CA ARG A 79 -1.53 -7.27 6.67
C ARG A 79 -1.06 -8.72 6.85
N HIS A 80 -0.95 -9.47 5.76
CA HIS A 80 -0.49 -10.86 5.75
C HIS A 80 1.05 -10.92 5.76
N GLY A 81 1.64 -11.80 6.57
CA GLY A 81 3.08 -12.12 6.46
C GLY A 81 4.06 -11.05 6.97
N ILE A 82 3.63 -10.11 7.82
CA ILE A 82 4.56 -9.33 8.65
C ILE A 82 4.56 -9.95 10.05
N PRO A 83 5.58 -10.76 10.43
CA PRO A 83 5.79 -11.10 11.83
C PRO A 83 5.86 -9.80 12.63
N ALA A 84 5.11 -9.70 13.72
CA ALA A 84 5.18 -8.55 14.62
C ALA A 84 6.66 -8.29 14.98
N GLY A 85 7.24 -7.21 14.43
CA GLY A 85 8.64 -6.84 14.63
C GLY A 85 9.50 -6.64 13.38
N LEU A 86 9.07 -7.03 12.17
CA LEU A 86 9.86 -6.86 10.93
C LEU A 86 9.10 -6.03 9.88
N GLY A 87 9.11 -4.70 10.01
CA GLY A 87 8.73 -3.80 8.91
C GLY A 87 7.30 -3.24 8.93
N THR A 88 6.67 -3.10 10.10
CA THR A 88 5.42 -2.32 10.22
C THR A 88 5.64 -0.81 10.16
N SER A 89 6.87 -0.34 10.18
CA SER A 89 7.19 1.06 9.94
C SER A 89 7.04 1.36 8.45
N PRO A 90 6.29 2.40 8.05
CA PRO A 90 6.27 2.85 6.67
C PRO A 90 7.70 3.10 6.19
N LEU A 91 7.98 2.82 4.92
CA LEU A 91 9.26 3.15 4.29
C LEU A 91 9.45 4.66 4.40
N VAL A 92 10.30 5.09 5.34
CA VAL A 92 10.75 6.47 5.45
C VAL A 92 11.75 6.66 4.31
N HIS A 93 11.34 7.39 3.28
CA HIS A 93 12.24 7.87 2.22
C HIS A 93 13.14 8.99 2.75
#